data_AF-A0A2N8MPN9-F1
#
_entry.id   AF-A0A2N8MPN9-F1
#
_cell.length_a   1.000
_cell.length_b   1.000
_cell.length_c   1.000
_cell.angle_alpha   90.00
_cell.angle_beta   90.00
_cell.angle_gamma   90.00
#
_symmetry.space_group_name_H-M   'P 1'
#
loop_
_entity.id
_entity.type
_entity.pdbx_description
1 polymer ?
#
loop_
_entity_poly.entity_id
_entity_poly.type
_entity_poly.pdbx_seq_one_letter_code
_entity_poly.pdbx_strand_id
1 'polypeptide(L)'
;MTASRPAAGAPSSSGVRRGGDGFQDLFVWGAAMRVIGPDSRFNQVEVEITGAGNVDDVVLRSRTASGDLYGQVKWATNPADLVDEDYLTTPPRGGKSKSLLQKLYNSHVTLGRHGNGHSMQLITNRALDGSHPLLGHADGRTDLLLPYASHAAETSEAGKAIGNWAEHVGSSREELLDMLGHLQFITGRTISAEREHVRTLMLAAGLDGSDLALQHGLTTVTGWVVGGTRVISEQDIHQAVADLQREAPSALLVVQAIDTDPHADEATVALNWVDMYDGDEPRARVIPRDTDSWNAMDRELAAAAATIENEGWTSTVVRGSMRQATFFRVGTALPQVRQHTLRYLQRGEIWSTAAAKATLGQPTLRRTPIKLGNELAVAVGTTIDPTDEVVNWLQANQVPIDHLLTVIPAAGPDDASIEGARHAVTYAERVRNLVRAELGDQPIAKAVHLYLAGPGGLALLLGHRWNRTRTTVVYEHLGAGLGYTPAFTIPG
;
A
#
# COMPACT_ATOMS: atom_id res chain seq x y z
N MET A 1 7.12 -34.52 34.01
CA MET A 1 6.64 -33.16 34.32
C MET A 1 6.29 -32.49 33.00
N THR A 2 5.01 -32.45 32.64
CA THR A 2 4.51 -31.71 31.48
C THR A 2 4.52 -30.22 31.82
N ALA A 3 5.30 -29.43 31.08
CA ALA A 3 5.32 -27.99 31.24
C ALA A 3 3.90 -27.44 31.05
N SER A 4 3.37 -26.76 32.06
CA SER A 4 2.09 -26.07 31.97
C SER A 4 2.18 -25.04 30.85
N ARG A 5 1.34 -25.21 29.82
CA ARG A 5 1.12 -24.16 28.83
C ARG A 5 0.55 -22.94 29.57
N PRO A 6 1.03 -21.71 29.28
CA PRO A 6 0.43 -20.51 29.85
C PRO A 6 -1.07 -20.50 29.54
N ALA A 7 -1.90 -20.31 30.56
CA ALA A 7 -3.33 -20.15 30.37
C ALA A 7 -3.60 -18.82 29.68
N ALA A 8 -4.18 -18.85 28.47
CA ALA A 8 -4.65 -17.65 27.79
C ALA A 8 -5.96 -17.19 28.44
N GLY A 9 -5.99 -15.95 28.94
CA GLY A 9 -7.18 -15.27 29.44
C GLY A 9 -7.40 -13.97 28.68
N ALA A 10 -8.59 -13.36 28.84
CA ALA A 10 -8.85 -12.03 28.29
C ALA A 10 -7.80 -11.01 28.80
N PRO A 11 -7.36 -10.05 27.96
CA PRO A 11 -6.39 -9.05 28.38
C PRO A 11 -6.85 -8.31 29.65
N SER A 12 -5.96 -8.12 30.61
CA SER A 12 -6.25 -7.27 31.77
C SER A 12 -6.50 -5.83 31.34
N SER A 13 -7.16 -5.02 32.18
CA SER A 13 -7.37 -3.59 31.91
C SER A 13 -6.06 -2.82 31.61
N SER A 14 -4.95 -3.23 32.24
CA SER A 14 -3.62 -2.68 31.95
C SER A 14 -3.02 -3.20 30.65
N GLY A 15 -3.39 -4.39 30.19
CA GLY A 15 -3.05 -4.92 28.87
C GLY A 15 -3.84 -4.23 27.75
N VAL A 16 -5.12 -3.93 27.98
CA VAL A 16 -5.96 -3.15 27.06
C VAL A 16 -5.41 -1.76 26.85
N ARG A 17 -5.06 -1.07 27.94
CA ARG A 17 -4.45 0.27 27.88
C ARG A 17 -3.13 0.25 27.11
N ARG A 18 -2.22 -0.68 27.44
CA ARG A 18 -0.94 -0.83 26.73
C ARG A 18 -1.11 -1.13 25.23
N GLY A 19 -2.14 -1.90 24.87
CA GLY A 19 -2.49 -2.14 23.47
C GLY A 19 -2.95 -0.87 22.75
N GLY A 20 -3.74 -0.03 23.43
CA GLY A 20 -4.16 1.28 22.92
C GLY A 20 -2.99 2.25 22.77
N ASP A 21 -2.13 2.35 23.77
CA ASP A 21 -0.94 3.20 23.75
C ASP A 21 -0.02 2.81 22.59
N GLY A 22 0.24 1.50 22.40
CA GLY A 22 1.06 1.00 21.29
C GLY A 22 0.44 1.23 19.89
N PHE A 23 -0.88 1.29 19.79
CA PHE A 23 -1.56 1.66 18.54
C PHE A 23 -1.37 3.15 18.23
N GLN A 24 -1.51 4.03 19.24
CA GLN A 24 -1.24 5.46 19.09
C GLN A 24 0.23 5.73 18.76
N ASP A 25 1.17 5.07 19.43
CA ASP A 25 2.61 5.21 19.19
C ASP A 25 2.97 4.89 17.72
N LEU A 26 2.27 3.94 17.11
CA LEU A 26 2.45 3.59 15.70
C LEU A 26 2.03 4.72 14.75
N PHE A 27 0.91 5.39 15.01
CA PHE A 27 0.48 6.55 14.22
C PHE A 27 1.38 7.77 14.42
N VAL A 28 1.86 7.99 15.65
CA VAL A 28 2.83 9.05 15.94
C VAL A 28 4.15 8.79 15.22
N TRP A 29 4.63 7.55 15.21
CA TRP A 29 5.84 7.19 14.46
C TRP A 29 5.64 7.33 12.95
N GLY A 30 4.50 6.89 12.42
CA GLY A 30 4.12 7.11 11.01
C GLY A 30 4.10 8.60 10.64
N ALA A 31 3.51 9.44 11.49
CA ALA A 31 3.52 10.89 11.33
C ALA A 31 4.96 11.44 11.31
N ALA A 32 5.84 10.97 12.19
CA ALA A 32 7.25 11.38 12.18
C ALA A 32 7.93 11.02 10.86
N MET A 33 7.66 9.83 10.31
CA MET A 33 8.18 9.43 9.00
C MET A 33 7.63 10.30 7.86
N ARG A 34 6.37 10.76 7.95
CA ARG A 34 5.80 11.70 6.97
C ARG A 34 6.45 13.07 7.04
N VAL A 35 6.98 13.50 8.19
CA VAL A 35 7.73 14.77 8.31
C VAL A 35 9.07 14.71 7.58
N ILE A 36 9.82 13.62 7.75
CA ILE A 36 11.16 13.45 7.16
C ILE A 36 11.16 12.69 5.82
N GLY A 37 9.98 12.31 5.33
CA GLY A 37 9.79 11.58 4.10
C GLY A 37 10.07 12.42 2.85
N PRO A 38 10.17 11.78 1.67
CA PRO A 38 10.34 12.49 0.40
C PRO A 38 9.21 13.50 0.19
N ASP A 39 9.54 14.69 -0.32
CA ASP A 39 8.59 15.75 -0.68
C ASP A 39 7.59 16.13 0.43
N SER A 40 8.01 15.96 1.68
CA SER A 40 7.16 16.17 2.84
C SER A 40 6.58 17.59 2.88
N ARG A 41 5.25 17.67 2.90
CA ARG A 41 4.51 18.91 3.17
C ARG A 41 4.50 19.30 4.66
N PHE A 42 5.04 18.46 5.53
CA PHE A 42 5.01 18.65 6.98
C PHE A 42 6.41 18.92 7.54
N ASN A 43 6.51 19.64 8.65
CA ASN A 43 7.79 19.94 9.32
C ASN A 43 7.82 19.62 10.82
N GLN A 44 6.71 19.15 11.38
CA GLN A 44 6.59 18.93 12.81
C GLN A 44 5.47 17.94 13.13
N VAL A 45 5.73 17.12 14.15
CA VAL A 45 4.73 16.26 14.80
C VAL A 45 4.42 16.85 16.17
N GLU A 46 3.16 16.84 16.52
CA GLU A 46 2.63 17.22 17.81
C GLU A 46 1.84 16.05 18.40
N VAL A 47 1.97 15.82 19.71
CA VAL A 47 1.41 14.66 20.41
C VAL A 47 0.79 15.12 21.72
N GLU A 48 -0.49 14.83 21.94
CA GLU A 48 -1.30 15.23 23.12
C GLU A 48 -1.18 16.73 23.45
N ILE A 49 -1.41 17.59 22.46
CA ILE A 49 -1.28 19.04 22.62
C ILE A 49 -2.50 19.69 23.28
N THR A 50 -2.24 20.62 24.20
CA THR A 50 -3.30 21.44 24.78
C THR A 50 -3.73 22.55 23.81
N GLY A 51 -5.04 22.66 23.55
CA GLY A 51 -5.62 23.79 22.80
C GLY A 51 -6.15 23.46 21.40
N ALA A 52 -5.91 22.26 20.86
CA ALA A 52 -6.49 21.81 19.58
C ALA A 52 -7.85 21.10 19.71
N GLY A 53 -8.53 21.27 20.85
CA GLY A 53 -9.78 20.56 21.13
C GLY A 53 -9.52 19.14 21.63
N ASN A 54 -10.21 18.14 21.06
CA ASN A 54 -10.05 16.72 21.42
C ASN A 54 -9.47 15.90 20.26
N VAL A 55 -8.93 16.56 19.23
CA VAL A 55 -8.32 15.89 18.07
C VAL A 55 -6.84 16.20 18.08
N ASP A 56 -6.17 15.72 19.12
CA ASP A 56 -4.83 16.13 19.52
C ASP A 56 -3.88 14.95 19.82
N ASP A 57 -4.32 13.71 19.61
CA ASP A 57 -3.49 12.53 19.88
C ASP A 57 -2.25 12.49 18.98
N VAL A 58 -2.42 12.89 17.72
CA VAL A 58 -1.34 13.07 16.74
C VAL A 58 -1.69 14.23 15.81
N VAL A 59 -0.78 15.18 15.66
CA VAL A 59 -0.97 16.35 14.79
C VAL A 59 0.25 16.51 13.88
N LEU A 60 0.01 16.68 12.59
CA LEU A 60 1.03 17.03 11.60
C LEU A 60 0.87 18.49 11.20
N ARG A 61 1.94 19.26 11.40
CA ARG A 61 1.97 20.68 11.01
C ARG A 61 2.52 20.85 9.61
N SER A 62 1.77 21.58 8.79
CA SER A 62 2.13 21.91 7.43
C SER A 62 3.22 22.98 7.37
N ARG A 63 4.14 22.83 6.42
CA ARG A 63 5.18 23.83 6.10
C ARG A 63 4.58 25.16 5.66
N THR A 64 3.40 25.16 5.03
CA THR A 64 2.76 26.36 4.47
C THR A 64 1.75 27.00 5.42
N ALA A 65 1.66 26.53 6.67
CA ALA A 65 0.66 26.95 7.66
C ALA A 65 -0.81 26.75 7.19
N SER A 66 -1.02 25.90 6.19
CA SER A 66 -2.33 25.45 5.70
C SER A 66 -2.24 23.97 5.36
N GLY A 67 -3.27 23.19 5.68
CA GLY A 67 -3.29 21.74 5.52
C GLY A 67 -2.77 20.96 6.72
N ASP A 68 -2.89 21.52 7.94
CA ASP A 68 -2.58 20.79 9.17
C ASP A 68 -3.53 19.59 9.32
N LEU A 69 -2.98 18.46 9.76
CA LEU A 69 -3.73 17.22 9.94
C LEU A 69 -3.83 16.87 11.42
N TYR A 70 -5.04 16.75 11.92
CA TYR A 70 -5.36 16.47 13.31
C TYR A 70 -5.96 15.08 13.43
N GLY A 71 -5.31 14.18 14.17
CA GLY A 71 -5.76 12.81 14.38
C GLY A 71 -6.26 12.56 15.80
N GLN A 72 -7.44 11.95 15.91
CA GLN A 72 -7.92 11.33 17.14
C GLN A 72 -7.87 9.80 16.95
N VAL A 73 -7.02 9.14 17.73
CA VAL A 73 -6.80 7.70 17.69
C VAL A 73 -7.69 7.01 18.75
N LYS A 74 -8.37 5.94 18.34
CA LYS A 74 -9.21 5.11 19.21
C LYS A 74 -8.97 3.64 18.94
N TRP A 75 -8.45 2.95 19.95
CA TRP A 75 -8.27 1.49 19.92
C TRP A 75 -9.45 0.77 20.58
N ALA A 76 -9.88 -0.33 19.96
CA ALA A 76 -10.88 -1.23 20.50
C ALA A 76 -10.33 -2.65 20.62
N THR A 77 -10.60 -3.30 21.75
CA THR A 77 -10.16 -4.69 21.99
C THR A 77 -11.06 -5.73 21.35
N ASN A 78 -12.31 -5.38 21.05
CA ASN A 78 -13.23 -6.23 20.32
C ASN A 78 -13.34 -5.71 18.87
N PRO A 79 -12.76 -6.43 17.89
CA PRO A 79 -12.81 -6.02 16.49
C PRO A 79 -14.22 -6.04 15.87
N ALA A 80 -15.17 -6.73 16.50
CA ALA A 80 -16.57 -6.78 16.04
C ALA A 80 -17.35 -5.51 16.37
N ASP A 81 -16.84 -4.66 17.26
CA ASP A 81 -17.49 -3.39 17.56
C ASP A 81 -17.32 -2.44 16.37
N LEU A 82 -18.44 -1.92 15.87
CA LEU A 82 -18.45 -0.97 14.75
C LEU A 82 -18.30 0.47 15.27
N VAL A 83 -17.95 1.36 14.35
CA VAL A 83 -18.26 2.78 14.47
C VAL A 83 -19.68 2.94 13.94
N ASP A 84 -20.63 3.06 14.86
CA ASP A 84 -22.05 3.28 14.60
C ASP A 84 -22.53 4.63 15.17
N GLU A 85 -23.81 4.93 15.01
CA GLU A 85 -24.40 6.17 15.53
C GLU A 85 -24.26 6.28 17.06
N ASP A 86 -24.46 5.19 17.79
CA ASP A 86 -24.35 5.17 19.24
C ASP A 86 -22.92 5.46 19.70
N TYR A 87 -21.91 4.91 19.03
CA TYR A 87 -20.50 5.19 19.30
C TYR A 87 -20.16 6.68 19.15
N LEU A 88 -20.73 7.34 18.14
CA LEU A 88 -20.49 8.75 17.87
C LEU A 88 -21.27 9.67 18.82
N THR A 89 -22.52 9.33 19.13
CA THR A 89 -23.46 10.21 19.84
C THR A 89 -23.56 9.94 21.34
N THR A 90 -23.20 8.75 21.82
CA THR A 90 -23.33 8.40 23.24
C THR A 90 -22.15 8.91 24.09
N PRO A 91 -22.42 9.66 25.18
CA PRO A 91 -21.42 10.01 26.16
C PRO A 91 -20.81 8.81 26.91
N PRO A 92 -19.47 8.67 26.99
CA PRO A 92 -18.83 7.52 27.66
C PRO A 92 -19.03 7.43 29.18
N ARG A 93 -19.48 8.51 29.86
CA ARG A 93 -19.76 8.52 31.32
C ARG A 93 -21.18 8.96 31.65
N GLY A 94 -22.19 8.35 31.04
CA GLY A 94 -23.60 8.52 31.43
C GLY A 94 -24.09 9.98 31.40
N GLY A 95 -23.75 10.71 30.35
CA GLY A 95 -24.21 12.09 30.10
C GLY A 95 -23.34 13.21 30.70
N LYS A 96 -22.37 12.91 31.58
CA LYS A 96 -21.50 13.95 32.19
C LYS A 96 -20.34 14.43 31.31
N SER A 97 -20.16 13.82 30.15
CA SER A 97 -19.09 14.14 29.20
C SER A 97 -19.66 14.36 27.81
N LYS A 98 -18.99 15.15 26.97
CA LYS A 98 -19.34 15.25 25.55
C LYS A 98 -19.17 13.90 24.85
N SER A 99 -20.06 13.59 23.90
CA SER A 99 -19.92 12.46 22.97
C SER A 99 -18.73 12.67 22.03
N LEU A 100 -18.35 11.63 21.28
CA LEU A 100 -17.26 11.73 20.31
C LEU A 100 -17.60 12.74 19.20
N LEU A 101 -18.81 12.69 18.64
CA LEU A 101 -19.28 13.63 17.62
C LEU A 101 -19.25 15.08 18.13
N GLN A 102 -19.73 15.32 19.36
CA GLN A 102 -19.67 16.65 19.97
C GLN A 102 -18.21 17.12 20.15
N LYS A 103 -17.30 16.22 20.53
CA LYS A 103 -15.87 16.55 20.65
C LYS A 103 -15.24 16.91 19.31
N LEU A 104 -15.54 16.15 18.25
CA LEU A 104 -15.07 16.41 16.89
C LEU A 104 -15.60 17.75 16.37
N TYR A 105 -16.91 18.01 16.51
CA TYR A 105 -17.52 19.27 16.10
C TYR A 105 -16.94 20.48 16.86
N ASN A 106 -16.77 20.39 18.18
CA ASN A 106 -16.14 21.46 18.94
C ASN A 106 -14.69 21.73 18.52
N SER A 107 -13.97 20.67 18.10
CA SER A 107 -12.60 20.80 17.60
C SER A 107 -12.60 21.51 16.24
N HIS A 108 -13.49 21.14 15.32
CA HIS A 108 -13.70 21.85 14.05
C HIS A 108 -13.92 23.35 14.24
N VAL A 109 -14.85 23.72 15.11
CA VAL A 109 -15.17 25.13 15.41
C VAL A 109 -13.97 25.86 16.01
N THR A 110 -13.18 25.19 16.86
CA THR A 110 -11.99 25.78 17.47
C THR A 110 -10.90 26.00 16.43
N LEU A 111 -10.62 24.98 15.62
CA LEU A 111 -9.58 25.02 14.58
C LEU A 111 -9.91 26.04 13.48
N GLY A 112 -11.17 26.11 13.04
CA GLY A 112 -11.61 27.08 12.02
C GLY A 112 -11.49 28.55 12.44
N ARG A 113 -11.36 28.86 13.73
CA ARG A 113 -11.07 30.23 14.21
C ARG A 113 -9.61 30.63 14.03
N HIS A 114 -8.70 29.67 13.88
CA HIS A 114 -7.25 29.91 13.83
C HIS A 114 -6.68 30.01 12.42
N GLY A 115 -7.49 29.81 11.38
CA GLY A 115 -7.07 29.95 9.97
C GLY A 115 -7.77 28.95 9.05
N ASN A 116 -7.52 29.07 7.75
CA ASN A 116 -8.13 28.21 6.74
C ASN A 116 -7.30 26.95 6.49
N GLY A 117 -7.95 25.78 6.50
CA GLY A 117 -7.42 24.53 5.96
C GLY A 117 -6.90 23.53 6.98
N HIS A 118 -7.72 23.13 7.96
CA HIS A 118 -7.44 21.95 8.79
C HIS A 118 -8.13 20.71 8.22
N SER A 119 -7.56 19.54 8.47
CA SER A 119 -8.24 18.26 8.26
C SER A 119 -8.21 17.47 9.55
N MET A 120 -9.32 16.82 9.88
CA MET A 120 -9.47 15.99 11.07
C MET A 120 -9.61 14.53 10.65
N GLN A 121 -9.08 13.63 11.47
CA GLN A 121 -9.15 12.19 11.25
C GLN A 121 -9.64 11.50 12.52
N LEU A 122 -10.67 10.66 12.37
CA LEU A 122 -11.00 9.64 13.36
C LEU A 122 -10.31 8.34 12.94
N ILE A 123 -9.28 7.95 13.70
CA ILE A 123 -8.43 6.79 13.42
C ILE A 123 -8.80 5.65 14.35
N THR A 124 -9.22 4.51 13.81
CA THR A 124 -9.58 3.35 14.63
C THR A 124 -9.46 2.01 13.90
N ASN A 125 -9.31 0.95 14.69
CA ASN A 125 -9.35 -0.43 14.21
C ASN A 125 -10.78 -0.99 14.06
N ARG A 126 -11.81 -0.25 14.46
CA ARG A 126 -13.22 -0.58 14.22
C ARG A 126 -13.60 -0.30 12.77
N ALA A 127 -14.43 -1.14 12.16
CA ALA A 127 -15.03 -0.85 10.86
C ALA A 127 -16.24 0.10 11.02
N LEU A 128 -16.58 0.83 9.96
CA LEU A 128 -17.83 1.59 9.91
C LEU A 128 -19.04 0.65 9.85
N ASP A 129 -20.16 1.06 10.43
CA ASP A 129 -21.44 0.39 10.21
C ASP A 129 -21.94 0.59 8.78
N GLY A 130 -21.75 -0.44 7.96
CA GLY A 130 -22.18 -0.46 6.56
C GLY A 130 -23.70 -0.42 6.36
N SER A 131 -24.50 -0.68 7.40
CA SER A 131 -25.96 -0.60 7.34
C SER A 131 -26.51 0.80 7.66
N HIS A 132 -25.68 1.67 8.23
CA HIS A 132 -26.08 3.00 8.64
C HIS A 132 -26.23 3.95 7.42
N PRO A 133 -27.30 4.77 7.34
CA PRO A 133 -27.62 5.60 6.15
C PRO A 133 -26.54 6.60 5.70
N LEU A 134 -25.61 6.96 6.58
CA LEU A 134 -24.44 7.81 6.28
C LEU A 134 -23.13 7.01 6.25
N LEU A 135 -22.75 6.39 7.37
CA LEU A 135 -21.47 5.69 7.53
C LEU A 135 -21.24 4.58 6.49
N GLY A 136 -22.29 3.90 6.01
CA GLY A 136 -22.16 2.93 4.91
C GLY A 136 -21.85 3.54 3.54
N HIS A 137 -21.79 4.86 3.43
CA HIS A 137 -21.52 5.61 2.20
C HIS A 137 -20.29 6.52 2.31
N ALA A 138 -19.37 6.23 3.24
CA ALA A 138 -18.05 6.86 3.23
C ALA A 138 -17.36 6.56 1.87
N ASP A 139 -16.83 7.59 1.23
CA ASP A 139 -16.15 7.44 -0.06
C ASP A 139 -14.80 6.76 0.19
N GLY A 140 -14.63 5.55 -0.36
CA GLY A 140 -13.40 4.77 -0.21
C GLY A 140 -12.15 5.40 -0.84
N ARG A 141 -12.29 6.49 -1.63
CA ARG A 141 -11.15 7.25 -2.18
C ARG A 141 -10.69 8.38 -1.29
N THR A 142 -11.59 8.96 -0.48
CA THR A 142 -11.30 10.16 0.33
C THR A 142 -11.46 9.96 1.82
N ASP A 143 -12.04 8.83 2.24
CA ASP A 143 -12.47 8.52 3.60
C ASP A 143 -13.47 9.54 4.20
N LEU A 144 -14.16 10.32 3.35
CA LEU A 144 -15.14 11.34 3.75
C LEU A 144 -16.57 10.84 3.56
N LEU A 145 -17.52 11.37 4.33
CA LEU A 145 -18.95 11.18 4.06
C LEU A 145 -19.47 12.08 2.92
N LEU A 146 -18.68 13.07 2.52
CA LEU A 146 -18.95 13.90 1.34
C LEU A 146 -18.32 13.26 0.10
N PRO A 147 -18.96 13.38 -1.08
CA PRO A 147 -20.09 14.26 -1.36
C PRO A 147 -21.46 13.64 -1.05
N TYR A 148 -21.56 12.35 -0.73
CA TYR A 148 -22.84 11.65 -0.56
C TYR A 148 -23.77 12.35 0.44
N ALA A 149 -23.26 12.68 1.64
CA ALA A 149 -24.04 13.35 2.69
C ALA A 149 -24.63 14.71 2.24
N SER A 150 -23.89 15.46 1.41
CA SER A 150 -24.35 16.78 0.92
C SER A 150 -25.51 16.68 -0.09
N HIS A 151 -25.62 15.55 -0.81
CA HIS A 151 -26.67 15.32 -1.80
C HIS A 151 -27.91 14.65 -1.21
N ALA A 152 -27.87 14.22 0.05
CA ALA A 152 -29.00 13.59 0.72
C ALA A 152 -30.15 14.59 0.94
N ALA A 153 -31.32 14.32 0.37
CA ALA A 153 -32.52 15.10 0.60
C ALA A 153 -32.94 15.02 2.08
N GLU A 154 -33.45 16.11 2.65
CA GLU A 154 -33.83 16.19 4.08
C GLU A 154 -34.84 15.11 4.51
N THR A 155 -35.70 14.67 3.60
CA THR A 155 -36.73 13.65 3.86
C THR A 155 -36.21 12.21 3.82
N SER A 156 -35.01 11.99 3.28
CA SER A 156 -34.36 10.67 3.21
C SER A 156 -33.83 10.24 4.58
N GLU A 157 -33.57 8.94 4.77
CA GLU A 157 -32.99 8.44 6.03
C GLU A 157 -31.61 9.04 6.32
N ALA A 158 -30.76 9.20 5.30
CA ALA A 158 -29.50 9.92 5.40
C ALA A 158 -29.71 11.40 5.78
N GLY A 159 -30.70 12.06 5.17
CA GLY A 159 -31.08 13.44 5.48
C GLY A 159 -31.51 13.63 6.93
N LYS A 160 -32.34 12.73 7.45
CA LYS A 160 -32.77 12.70 8.86
C LYS A 160 -31.58 12.45 9.80
N ALA A 161 -30.70 11.50 9.49
CA ALA A 161 -29.51 11.22 10.28
C ALA A 161 -28.61 12.47 10.41
N ILE A 162 -28.36 13.19 9.31
CA ILE A 162 -27.62 14.47 9.35
C ILE A 162 -28.34 15.49 10.24
N GLY A 163 -29.67 15.59 10.14
CA GLY A 163 -30.48 16.47 10.98
C GLY A 163 -30.35 16.14 12.47
N ASN A 164 -30.46 14.87 12.82
CA ASN A 164 -30.30 14.38 14.19
C ASN A 164 -28.88 14.66 14.73
N TRP A 165 -27.86 14.45 13.90
CA TRP A 165 -26.47 14.74 14.28
C TRP A 165 -26.25 16.24 14.50
N ALA A 166 -26.86 17.09 13.68
CA ALA A 166 -26.75 18.55 13.79
C ALA A 166 -27.44 19.04 15.08
N GLU A 167 -28.65 18.54 15.37
CA GLU A 167 -29.34 18.80 16.62
C GLU A 167 -28.52 18.33 17.83
N HIS A 168 -27.94 17.12 17.76
CA HIS A 168 -27.13 16.53 18.82
C HIS A 168 -25.88 17.34 19.17
N VAL A 169 -25.22 17.94 18.18
CA VAL A 169 -24.06 18.83 18.42
C VAL A 169 -24.46 20.28 18.66
N GLY A 170 -25.73 20.63 18.49
CA GLY A 170 -26.25 21.98 18.64
C GLY A 170 -25.85 22.93 17.51
N SER A 171 -25.80 22.43 16.27
CA SER A 171 -25.47 23.19 15.05
C SER A 171 -26.59 23.16 14.02
N SER A 172 -26.45 23.96 12.97
CA SER A 172 -27.24 23.81 11.75
C SER A 172 -26.77 22.62 10.91
N ARG A 173 -27.61 22.20 9.96
CA ARG A 173 -27.28 21.18 8.96
C ARG A 173 -26.06 21.58 8.12
N GLU A 174 -26.00 22.84 7.68
CA GLU A 174 -24.88 23.35 6.88
C GLU A 174 -23.56 23.32 7.65
N GLU A 175 -23.55 23.78 8.91
CA GLU A 175 -22.35 23.74 9.74
C GLU A 175 -21.86 22.31 10.03
N LEU A 176 -22.79 21.36 10.19
CA LEU A 176 -22.41 19.95 10.33
C LEU A 176 -21.80 19.41 9.04
N LEU A 177 -22.42 19.68 7.89
CA LEU A 177 -21.90 19.24 6.58
C LEU A 177 -20.52 19.85 6.29
N ASP A 178 -20.30 21.11 6.66
CA ASP A 178 -18.98 21.75 6.60
C ASP A 178 -17.95 20.98 7.45
N MET A 179 -18.27 20.65 8.70
CA MET A 179 -17.40 19.83 9.54
C MET A 179 -17.12 18.45 8.92
N LEU A 180 -18.15 17.78 8.40
CA LEU A 180 -18.01 16.47 7.75
C LEU A 180 -17.14 16.54 6.47
N GLY A 181 -17.08 17.70 5.81
CA GLY A 181 -16.18 17.95 4.68
C GLY A 181 -14.70 17.97 5.09
N HIS A 182 -14.41 18.12 6.39
CA HIS A 182 -13.07 18.16 6.95
C HIS A 182 -12.75 16.93 7.81
N LEU A 183 -13.67 15.97 7.98
CA LEU A 183 -13.51 14.81 8.86
C LEU A 183 -13.40 13.50 8.07
N GLN A 184 -12.21 12.91 8.09
CA GLN A 184 -11.93 11.60 7.51
C GLN A 184 -12.16 10.47 8.53
N PHE A 185 -12.78 9.38 8.08
CA PHE A 185 -13.04 8.17 8.86
C PHE A 185 -12.02 7.08 8.53
N ILE A 186 -10.82 7.22 9.07
CA ILE A 186 -9.69 6.28 8.93
C ILE A 186 -9.96 5.03 9.78
N THR A 187 -10.76 4.11 9.25
CA THR A 187 -11.37 3.01 9.99
C THR A 187 -10.89 1.64 9.50
N GLY A 188 -11.18 0.58 10.27
CA GLY A 188 -10.78 -0.80 9.95
C GLY A 188 -9.27 -1.03 9.95
N ARG A 189 -8.47 -0.11 10.52
CA ARG A 189 -7.01 -0.18 10.48
C ARG A 189 -6.49 -1.28 11.41
N THR A 190 -5.93 -2.33 10.82
CA THR A 190 -5.29 -3.40 11.59
C THR A 190 -3.87 -3.01 11.98
N ILE A 191 -3.42 -3.41 13.18
CA ILE A 191 -2.02 -3.19 13.62
C ILE A 191 -1.03 -3.74 12.59
N SER A 192 -1.30 -4.92 12.01
CA SER A 192 -0.42 -5.52 11.01
C SER A 192 -0.27 -4.66 9.77
N ALA A 193 -1.38 -4.13 9.23
CA ALA A 193 -1.35 -3.27 8.04
C ALA A 193 -0.62 -1.95 8.32
N GLU A 194 -0.90 -1.33 9.46
CA GLU A 194 -0.25 -0.07 9.84
C GLU A 194 1.25 -0.26 10.10
N ARG A 195 1.67 -1.40 10.66
CA ARG A 195 3.11 -1.72 10.79
C ARG A 195 3.79 -1.82 9.44
N GLU A 196 3.17 -2.47 8.46
CA GLU A 196 3.71 -2.60 7.10
C GLU A 196 3.78 -1.23 6.39
N HIS A 197 2.74 -0.41 6.55
CA HIS A 197 2.70 0.96 6.05
C HIS A 197 3.83 1.82 6.65
N VAL A 198 3.97 1.87 7.99
CA VAL A 198 5.01 2.67 8.64
C VAL A 198 6.41 2.19 8.26
N ARG A 199 6.62 0.87 8.14
CA ARG A 199 7.90 0.33 7.62
C ARG A 199 8.17 0.77 6.18
N THR A 200 7.15 0.92 5.36
CA THR A 200 7.30 1.47 4.00
C THR A 200 7.71 2.93 4.02
N LEU A 201 7.12 3.75 4.91
CA LEU A 201 7.53 5.13 5.11
C LEU A 201 8.98 5.25 5.64
N MET A 202 9.37 4.36 6.57
CA MET A 202 10.76 4.27 7.03
C MET A 202 11.71 4.00 5.87
N LEU A 203 11.39 3.05 4.98
CA LEU A 203 12.19 2.78 3.79
C LEU A 203 12.26 4.00 2.86
N ALA A 204 11.15 4.70 2.64
CA ALA A 204 11.10 5.90 1.81
C ALA A 204 11.94 7.05 2.39
N ALA A 205 11.97 7.20 3.72
CA ALA A 205 12.86 8.13 4.42
C ALA A 205 14.36 7.69 4.44
N GLY A 206 14.70 6.54 3.84
CA GLY A 206 16.06 6.02 3.79
C GLY A 206 16.52 5.26 5.05
N LEU A 207 15.58 4.91 5.92
CA LEU A 207 15.83 4.20 7.16
C LEU A 207 15.78 2.68 6.99
N ASP A 208 16.30 1.97 7.99
CA ASP A 208 16.12 0.54 8.17
C ASP A 208 14.63 0.20 8.34
N GLY A 209 14.05 -0.51 7.38
CA GLY A 209 12.63 -0.92 7.41
C GLY A 209 12.38 -2.26 8.10
N SER A 210 13.30 -2.78 8.90
CA SER A 210 13.11 -4.05 9.63
C SER A 210 12.14 -3.90 10.81
N ASP A 211 11.57 -5.00 11.27
CA ASP A 211 10.71 -5.00 12.48
C ASP A 211 11.46 -4.54 13.73
N LEU A 212 12.77 -4.81 13.81
CA LEU A 212 13.61 -4.34 14.91
C LEU A 212 13.75 -2.81 14.91
N ALA A 213 13.98 -2.22 13.73
CA ALA A 213 14.06 -0.78 13.57
C ALA A 213 12.72 -0.10 13.86
N LEU A 214 11.60 -0.69 13.44
CA LEU A 214 10.27 -0.22 13.81
C LEU A 214 10.08 -0.25 15.34
N GLN A 215 10.47 -1.33 16.01
CA GLN A 215 10.36 -1.43 17.47
C GLN A 215 11.23 -0.37 18.19
N HIS A 216 12.39 -0.04 17.63
CA HIS A 216 13.21 1.07 18.12
C HIS A 216 12.45 2.40 18.00
N GLY A 217 11.88 2.70 16.82
CA GLY A 217 11.08 3.91 16.61
C GLY A 217 9.88 4.04 17.56
N LEU A 218 9.13 2.96 17.77
CA LEU A 218 8.03 2.95 18.75
C LEU A 218 8.52 3.23 20.17
N THR A 219 9.68 2.69 20.54
CA THR A 219 10.30 2.94 21.86
C THR A 219 10.70 4.41 22.00
N THR A 220 11.17 5.04 20.92
CA THR A 220 11.47 6.47 20.88
C THR A 220 10.22 7.32 21.10
N VAL A 221 9.11 6.98 20.46
CA VAL A 221 7.81 7.65 20.68
C VAL A 221 7.35 7.51 22.12
N THR A 222 7.40 6.30 22.70
CA THR A 222 7.09 6.09 24.12
C THR A 222 7.95 7.01 25.01
N GLY A 223 9.24 7.18 24.66
CA GLY A 223 10.16 8.10 25.33
C GLY A 223 9.71 9.57 25.25
N TRP A 224 9.25 10.04 24.09
CA TRP A 224 8.70 11.39 23.91
C TRP A 224 7.46 11.59 24.79
N VAL A 225 6.52 10.66 24.75
CA VAL A 225 5.25 10.74 25.50
C VAL A 225 5.50 10.74 27.01
N VAL A 226 6.29 9.76 27.51
CA VAL A 226 6.61 9.65 28.94
C VAL A 226 7.45 10.83 29.43
N GLY A 227 8.36 11.34 28.58
CA GLY A 227 9.17 12.51 28.86
C GLY A 227 8.42 13.85 28.77
N GLY A 228 7.16 13.86 28.32
CA GLY A 228 6.37 15.08 28.15
C GLY A 228 6.78 15.93 26.96
N THR A 229 7.47 15.35 25.97
CA THR A 229 7.79 16.02 24.70
C THR A 229 6.55 16.02 23.82
N ARG A 230 5.94 17.21 23.64
CA ARG A 230 4.67 17.38 22.93
C ARG A 230 4.83 17.93 21.52
N VAL A 231 5.96 18.58 21.25
CA VAL A 231 6.30 19.19 19.96
C VAL A 231 7.62 18.58 19.53
N ILE A 232 7.62 17.90 18.39
CA ILE A 232 8.78 17.21 17.83
C ILE A 232 9.04 17.84 16.47
N SER A 233 10.10 18.62 16.37
CA SER A 233 10.48 19.27 15.10
C SER A 233 11.11 18.28 14.13
N GLU A 234 11.15 18.62 12.85
CA GLU A 234 11.91 17.89 11.82
C GLU A 234 13.36 17.60 12.26
N GLN A 235 14.03 18.56 12.91
CA GLN A 235 15.39 18.38 13.42
C GLN A 235 15.46 17.30 14.52
N ASP A 236 14.51 17.31 15.46
CA ASP A 236 14.45 16.32 16.53
C ASP A 236 14.19 14.91 15.97
N ILE A 237 13.35 14.80 14.93
CA ILE A 237 13.08 13.52 14.26
C ILE A 237 14.35 13.02 13.58
N HIS A 238 15.05 13.88 12.81
CA HIS A 238 16.33 13.50 12.20
C HIS A 238 17.36 13.04 13.24
N GLN A 239 17.43 13.70 14.39
CA GLN A 239 18.32 13.30 15.47
C GLN A 239 17.93 11.94 16.07
N ALA A 240 16.63 11.65 16.19
CA ALA A 240 16.11 10.39 16.72
C ALA A 240 16.31 9.20 15.78
N VAL A 241 16.34 9.41 14.47
CA VAL A 241 16.50 8.35 13.46
C VAL A 241 17.94 8.17 12.98
N ALA A 242 18.90 8.95 13.48
CA ALA A 242 20.27 8.96 12.98
C ALA A 242 20.91 7.56 12.92
N ASP A 243 20.69 6.73 13.95
CA ASP A 243 21.22 5.36 14.01
C ASP A 243 20.44 4.34 13.15
N LEU A 244 19.27 4.74 12.63
CA LEU A 244 18.44 3.96 11.73
C LEU A 244 18.71 4.29 10.25
N GLN A 245 19.41 5.38 9.94
CA GLN A 245 19.68 5.79 8.57
C GLN A 245 20.57 4.76 7.86
N ARG A 246 20.13 4.29 6.70
CA ARG A 246 20.88 3.31 5.88
C ARG A 246 21.27 3.88 4.52
N GLU A 247 20.35 4.60 3.92
CA GLU A 247 20.43 5.07 2.54
C GLU A 247 19.92 6.51 2.45
N ALA A 248 20.07 7.16 1.29
CA ALA A 248 19.35 8.40 1.03
C ALA A 248 17.83 8.14 0.93
N PRO A 249 16.98 9.16 1.14
CA PRO A 249 15.55 9.07 0.88
C PRO A 249 15.25 8.61 -0.55
N SER A 250 14.06 8.05 -0.73
CA SER A 250 13.64 7.43 -1.99
C SER A 250 12.23 7.88 -2.33
N ALA A 251 11.96 8.03 -3.63
CA ALA A 251 10.60 8.25 -4.09
C ALA A 251 9.68 7.12 -3.64
N LEU A 252 8.44 7.46 -3.30
CA LEU A 252 7.39 6.48 -3.03
C LEU A 252 6.45 6.41 -4.24
N LEU A 253 6.46 5.28 -4.94
CA LEU A 253 5.53 4.97 -6.04
C LEU A 253 4.42 4.06 -5.53
N VAL A 254 3.20 4.58 -5.46
CA VAL A 254 2.01 3.80 -5.10
C VAL A 254 1.24 3.44 -6.36
N VAL A 255 1.03 2.15 -6.60
CA VAL A 255 0.23 1.66 -7.74
C VAL A 255 -0.99 0.91 -7.22
N GLN A 256 -2.15 1.55 -7.32
CA GLN A 256 -3.43 0.99 -6.90
C GLN A 256 -4.08 0.32 -8.10
N ALA A 257 -3.78 -0.96 -8.33
CA ALA A 257 -4.33 -1.69 -9.47
C ALA A 257 -5.62 -2.43 -9.09
N ILE A 258 -5.54 -3.38 -8.15
CA ILE A 258 -6.69 -4.21 -7.76
C ILE A 258 -7.34 -3.75 -6.47
N ASP A 259 -6.67 -2.92 -5.69
CA ASP A 259 -7.20 -2.38 -4.43
C ASP A 259 -6.70 -0.95 -4.23
N THR A 260 -7.50 -0.16 -3.53
CA THR A 260 -7.13 1.20 -3.14
C THR A 260 -6.11 1.17 -2.02
N ASP A 261 -5.14 2.08 -2.06
CA ASP A 261 -4.17 2.27 -1.00
C ASP A 261 -4.66 3.44 -0.12
N PRO A 262 -4.96 3.21 1.16
CA PRO A 262 -5.52 4.24 2.03
C PRO A 262 -4.57 5.40 2.34
N HIS A 263 -3.31 5.27 1.95
CA HIS A 263 -2.24 6.20 2.27
C HIS A 263 -1.60 6.76 0.99
N ALA A 264 -2.34 6.74 -0.14
CA ALA A 264 -1.82 7.16 -1.44
C ALA A 264 -1.40 8.64 -1.48
N ASP A 265 -1.92 9.49 -0.58
CA ASP A 265 -1.56 10.91 -0.48
C ASP A 265 -0.14 11.17 0.02
N GLU A 266 0.55 10.12 0.47
CA GLU A 266 1.95 10.16 0.92
C GLU A 266 2.95 9.84 -0.19
N ALA A 267 2.47 9.39 -1.35
CA ALA A 267 3.31 8.99 -2.45
C ALA A 267 3.95 10.20 -3.13
N THR A 268 5.20 10.05 -3.57
CA THR A 268 5.79 10.97 -4.57
C THR A 268 4.95 10.93 -5.85
N VAL A 269 4.56 9.73 -6.29
CA VAL A 269 3.61 9.52 -7.38
C VAL A 269 2.64 8.40 -7.01
N ALA A 270 1.34 8.67 -7.11
CA ALA A 270 0.29 7.67 -6.94
C ALA A 270 -0.47 7.44 -8.25
N LEU A 271 -0.63 6.19 -8.65
CA LEU A 271 -1.44 5.75 -9.79
C LEU A 271 -2.69 5.05 -9.26
N ASN A 272 -3.86 5.41 -9.78
CA ASN A 272 -5.13 4.79 -9.40
C ASN A 272 -5.85 4.19 -10.61
N TRP A 273 -5.87 2.86 -10.66
CA TRP A 273 -6.42 2.07 -11.75
C TRP A 273 -7.56 1.16 -11.30
N VAL A 274 -8.01 1.25 -10.04
CA VAL A 274 -9.02 0.34 -9.47
C VAL A 274 -10.30 0.33 -10.31
N ASP A 275 -10.75 1.51 -10.76
CA ASP A 275 -11.95 1.66 -11.59
C ASP A 275 -11.76 1.26 -13.06
N MET A 276 -10.52 1.01 -13.48
CA MET A 276 -10.20 0.50 -14.82
C MET A 276 -10.39 -1.02 -14.89
N TYR A 277 -10.43 -1.73 -13.76
CA TYR A 277 -10.66 -3.18 -13.68
C TYR A 277 -12.14 -3.56 -13.57
N ASP A 278 -12.49 -4.69 -14.17
CA ASP A 278 -13.79 -5.32 -13.95
C ASP A 278 -13.82 -6.04 -12.59
N GLY A 279 -14.96 -5.97 -11.90
CA GLY A 279 -15.16 -6.53 -10.57
C GLY A 279 -15.18 -5.52 -9.42
N ASP A 280 -16.03 -5.81 -8.43
CA ASP A 280 -16.28 -4.95 -7.27
C ASP A 280 -15.33 -5.24 -6.09
N GLU A 281 -14.72 -6.43 -6.08
CA GLU A 281 -13.84 -6.91 -5.02
C GLU A 281 -12.39 -7.03 -5.51
N PRO A 282 -11.37 -6.68 -4.70
CA PRO A 282 -9.97 -6.75 -5.12
C PRO A 282 -9.54 -8.11 -5.67
N ARG A 283 -10.06 -9.19 -5.09
CA ARG A 283 -9.74 -10.56 -5.55
C ARG A 283 -10.26 -10.86 -6.95
N ALA A 284 -11.38 -10.27 -7.35
CA ALA A 284 -12.03 -10.49 -8.64
C ALA A 284 -11.42 -9.63 -9.77
N ARG A 285 -10.76 -8.51 -9.43
CA ARG A 285 -10.11 -7.62 -10.39
C ARG A 285 -8.89 -8.28 -11.03
N VAL A 286 -9.05 -8.73 -12.27
CA VAL A 286 -7.99 -9.37 -13.06
C VAL A 286 -7.95 -8.84 -14.50
N ILE A 287 -9.11 -8.55 -15.09
CA ILE A 287 -9.24 -8.05 -16.46
C ILE A 287 -9.68 -6.58 -16.41
N PRO A 288 -9.03 -5.68 -17.16
CA PRO A 288 -9.55 -4.32 -17.34
C PRO A 288 -10.88 -4.30 -18.08
N ARG A 289 -11.74 -3.31 -17.77
CA ARG A 289 -13.05 -3.13 -18.41
C ARG A 289 -12.97 -2.84 -19.91
N ASP A 290 -11.87 -2.22 -20.33
CA ASP A 290 -11.58 -1.87 -21.72
C ASP A 290 -10.20 -2.40 -22.11
N THR A 291 -10.06 -2.83 -23.36
CA THR A 291 -8.78 -3.24 -23.95
C THR A 291 -7.79 -2.06 -23.98
N ASP A 292 -8.28 -0.83 -24.14
CA ASP A 292 -7.46 0.39 -24.11
C ASP A 292 -6.93 0.74 -22.71
N SER A 293 -7.52 0.19 -21.64
CA SER A 293 -7.08 0.45 -20.27
C SER A 293 -5.63 0.02 -20.04
N TRP A 294 -5.19 -1.08 -20.64
CA TRP A 294 -3.78 -1.49 -20.54
C TRP A 294 -2.83 -0.46 -21.14
N ASN A 295 -3.19 0.13 -22.28
CA ASN A 295 -2.41 1.20 -22.92
C ASN A 295 -2.43 2.49 -22.08
N ALA A 296 -3.55 2.80 -21.42
CA ALA A 296 -3.63 3.92 -20.49
C ALA A 296 -2.71 3.71 -19.28
N MET A 297 -2.80 2.55 -18.61
CA MET A 297 -1.93 2.19 -17.48
C MET A 297 -0.45 2.22 -17.87
N ASP A 298 -0.10 1.73 -19.07
CA ASP A 298 1.28 1.77 -19.57
C ASP A 298 1.81 3.20 -19.72
N ARG A 299 1.01 4.09 -20.32
CA ARG A 299 1.37 5.50 -20.48
C ARG A 299 1.49 6.22 -19.15
N GLU A 300 0.55 6.00 -18.23
CA GLU A 300 0.56 6.59 -16.90
C GLU A 300 1.76 6.14 -16.08
N LEU A 301 2.12 4.85 -16.14
CA LEU A 301 3.30 4.33 -15.47
C LEU A 301 4.60 4.85 -16.10
N ALA A 302 4.66 4.98 -17.42
CA ALA A 302 5.79 5.59 -18.09
C ALA A 302 5.96 7.07 -17.70
N ALA A 303 4.85 7.81 -17.58
CA ALA A 303 4.86 9.19 -17.10
C ALA A 303 5.31 9.28 -15.64
N ALA A 304 4.82 8.39 -14.76
CA ALA A 304 5.25 8.31 -13.37
C ALA A 304 6.75 8.04 -13.23
N ALA A 305 7.28 7.08 -14.00
CA ALA A 305 8.71 6.80 -14.01
C ALA A 305 9.53 8.00 -14.51
N ALA A 306 9.05 8.70 -15.54
CA ALA A 306 9.71 9.92 -16.02
C ALA A 306 9.68 11.05 -14.97
N THR A 307 8.59 11.22 -14.22
CA THR A 307 8.53 12.18 -13.10
C THR A 307 9.58 11.86 -12.04
N ILE A 308 9.63 10.60 -11.59
CA ILE A 308 10.63 10.12 -10.61
C ILE A 308 12.05 10.40 -11.09
N GLU A 309 12.36 10.09 -12.35
CA GLU A 309 13.67 10.35 -12.97
C GLU A 309 13.99 11.85 -13.07
N ASN A 310 13.04 12.67 -13.53
CA ASN A 310 13.22 14.10 -13.73
C ASN A 310 13.42 14.87 -12.42
N GLU A 311 12.82 14.38 -11.33
CA GLU A 311 13.04 14.90 -9.98
C GLU A 311 14.37 14.44 -9.36
N GLY A 312 15.12 13.58 -10.06
CA GLY A 312 16.47 13.15 -9.66
C GLY A 312 16.51 11.96 -8.71
N TRP A 313 15.38 11.27 -8.50
CA TRP A 313 15.34 10.10 -7.63
C TRP A 313 16.02 8.90 -8.28
N THR A 314 17.02 8.33 -7.59
CA THR A 314 17.71 7.10 -8.04
C THR A 314 17.26 5.85 -7.27
N SER A 315 16.35 6.01 -6.32
CA SER A 315 15.81 4.92 -5.51
C SER A 315 14.32 5.11 -5.33
N THR A 316 13.57 4.01 -5.42
CA THR A 316 12.11 4.02 -5.38
C THR A 316 11.61 2.88 -4.49
N VAL A 317 10.77 3.22 -3.53
CA VAL A 317 9.95 2.26 -2.80
C VAL A 317 8.63 2.11 -3.54
N VAL A 318 8.28 0.89 -3.90
CA VAL A 318 7.02 0.55 -4.55
C VAL A 318 6.05 0.07 -3.46
N ARG A 319 4.80 0.51 -3.52
CA ARG A 319 3.69 0.04 -2.67
C ARG A 319 2.43 -0.13 -3.53
N GLY A 320 1.48 -0.93 -3.05
CA GLY A 320 0.16 -1.08 -3.65
C GLY A 320 -0.19 -2.51 -4.05
N SER A 321 -1.47 -2.71 -4.32
CA SER A 321 -2.05 -4.00 -4.65
C SER A 321 -2.05 -4.19 -6.17
N MET A 322 -1.15 -5.05 -6.65
CA MET A 322 -0.90 -5.28 -8.07
C MET A 322 -0.91 -6.76 -8.44
N ARG A 323 -1.10 -7.04 -9.73
CA ARG A 323 -0.94 -8.37 -10.33
C ARG A 323 0.44 -8.53 -10.96
N GLN A 324 0.78 -9.75 -11.40
CA GLN A 324 2.16 -10.10 -11.76
C GLN A 324 2.67 -9.33 -12.98
N ALA A 325 1.84 -9.13 -14.00
CA ALA A 325 2.23 -8.38 -15.18
C ALA A 325 2.53 -6.92 -14.82
N THR A 326 1.74 -6.33 -13.92
CA THR A 326 1.94 -4.96 -13.41
C THR A 326 3.24 -4.85 -12.62
N PHE A 327 3.53 -5.78 -11.70
CA PHE A 327 4.83 -5.78 -10.99
C PHE A 327 6.01 -5.82 -11.95
N PHE A 328 5.97 -6.71 -12.95
CA PHE A 328 7.00 -6.79 -13.97
C PHE A 328 7.13 -5.48 -14.74
N ARG A 329 6.01 -4.87 -15.13
CA ARG A 329 6.02 -3.61 -15.88
C ARG A 329 6.56 -2.43 -15.07
N VAL A 330 6.28 -2.34 -13.77
CA VAL A 330 6.90 -1.35 -12.87
C VAL A 330 8.41 -1.53 -12.87
N GLY A 331 8.89 -2.78 -12.81
CA GLY A 331 10.31 -3.10 -12.90
C GLY A 331 10.93 -2.57 -14.19
N THR A 332 10.31 -2.82 -15.35
CA THR A 332 10.84 -2.37 -16.64
C THR A 332 10.75 -0.86 -16.84
N ALA A 333 9.82 -0.18 -16.15
CA ALA A 333 9.70 1.29 -16.19
C ALA A 333 10.88 1.99 -15.52
N LEU A 334 11.45 1.38 -14.48
CA LEU A 334 12.57 1.90 -13.70
C LEU A 334 13.75 0.92 -13.76
N PRO A 335 14.42 0.73 -14.92
CA PRO A 335 15.33 -0.37 -15.15
C PRO A 335 16.72 -0.15 -14.53
N GLN A 336 17.43 -1.24 -14.22
CA GLN A 336 18.78 -1.19 -13.61
C GLN A 336 19.80 -0.39 -14.44
N VAL A 337 19.66 -0.37 -15.77
CA VAL A 337 20.58 0.33 -16.68
C VAL A 337 20.53 1.85 -16.52
N ARG A 338 19.48 2.36 -15.89
CA ARG A 338 19.33 3.77 -15.51
C ARG A 338 19.73 4.03 -14.05
N GLN A 339 20.41 3.07 -13.42
CA GLN A 339 20.93 3.16 -12.05
C GLN A 339 19.87 3.33 -10.95
N HIS A 340 18.63 2.91 -11.22
CA HIS A 340 17.59 2.86 -10.18
C HIS A 340 17.77 1.68 -9.23
N THR A 341 17.41 1.89 -7.97
CA THR A 341 17.17 0.83 -6.98
C THR A 341 15.68 0.75 -6.67
N LEU A 342 15.11 -0.46 -6.66
CA LEU A 342 13.70 -0.68 -6.31
C LEU A 342 13.61 -1.49 -5.03
N ARG A 343 12.67 -1.09 -4.17
CA ARG A 343 12.33 -1.80 -2.93
C ARG A 343 10.83 -2.02 -2.85
N TYR A 344 10.41 -3.22 -2.42
CA TYR A 344 9.00 -3.56 -2.22
C TYR A 344 8.87 -4.38 -0.95
N LEU A 345 7.94 -4.01 -0.07
CA LEU A 345 7.63 -4.77 1.14
C LEU A 345 6.56 -5.81 0.80
N GLN A 346 6.87 -7.08 1.01
CA GLN A 346 5.95 -8.18 0.74
C GLN A 346 6.00 -9.18 1.88
N ARG A 347 4.87 -9.40 2.55
CA ARG A 347 4.74 -10.37 3.66
C ARG A 347 5.78 -10.11 4.77
N GLY A 348 6.05 -8.83 5.07
CA GLY A 348 7.03 -8.42 6.08
C GLY A 348 8.51 -8.46 5.64
N GLU A 349 8.82 -8.95 4.44
CA GLU A 349 10.17 -9.02 3.89
C GLU A 349 10.43 -7.91 2.88
N ILE A 350 11.63 -7.34 2.90
CA ILE A 350 12.03 -6.26 1.99
C ILE A 350 12.68 -6.86 0.75
N TRP A 351 12.01 -6.73 -0.40
CA TRP A 351 12.52 -7.15 -1.71
C TRP A 351 13.26 -5.98 -2.35
N SER A 352 14.59 -6.02 -2.34
CA SER A 352 15.45 -4.97 -2.90
C SER A 352 16.24 -5.44 -4.12
N THR A 353 16.29 -4.64 -5.19
CA THR A 353 17.12 -4.92 -6.37
C THR A 353 18.62 -4.76 -6.09
N ALA A 354 18.97 -4.04 -5.00
CA ALA A 354 20.33 -3.85 -4.50
C ALA A 354 20.78 -4.94 -3.52
N ALA A 355 19.92 -5.91 -3.19
CA ALA A 355 20.29 -7.01 -2.30
C ALA A 355 21.48 -7.80 -2.84
N ALA A 356 22.39 -8.19 -1.95
CA ALA A 356 23.52 -9.02 -2.31
C ALA A 356 23.05 -10.39 -2.85
N LYS A 357 23.71 -10.86 -3.91
CA LYS A 357 23.38 -12.15 -4.54
C LYS A 357 23.55 -13.30 -3.56
N ALA A 358 22.59 -14.22 -3.54
CA ALA A 358 22.75 -15.52 -2.88
C ALA A 358 23.36 -16.56 -3.84
N THR A 359 23.97 -17.59 -3.26
CA THR A 359 24.38 -18.79 -4.00
C THR A 359 23.16 -19.68 -4.18
N LEU A 360 22.76 -19.92 -5.43
CA LEU A 360 21.63 -20.79 -5.79
C LEU A 360 22.05 -21.90 -6.75
N GLY A 361 21.31 -23.01 -6.77
CA GLY A 361 21.39 -24.01 -7.85
C GLY A 361 20.82 -23.46 -9.18
N GLN A 362 21.33 -23.93 -10.32
CA GLN A 362 20.83 -23.46 -11.62
C GLN A 362 19.35 -23.81 -11.79
N PRO A 363 18.50 -22.89 -12.29
CA PRO A 363 17.11 -23.20 -12.58
C PRO A 363 16.99 -24.39 -13.54
N THR A 364 15.96 -25.20 -13.35
CA THR A 364 15.62 -26.26 -14.28
C THR A 364 14.92 -25.66 -15.50
N LEU A 365 15.31 -26.13 -16.68
CA LEU A 365 14.79 -25.69 -17.96
C LEU A 365 14.06 -26.84 -18.64
N ARG A 366 12.84 -26.58 -19.11
CA ARG A 366 12.10 -27.52 -19.96
C ARG A 366 11.67 -26.80 -21.24
N ARG A 367 11.99 -27.40 -22.39
CA ARG A 367 11.52 -26.95 -23.70
C ARG A 367 10.35 -27.81 -24.12
N THR A 368 9.20 -27.19 -24.37
CA THR A 368 7.99 -27.85 -24.85
C THR A 368 7.67 -27.34 -26.25
N PRO A 369 7.79 -28.18 -27.30
CA PRO A 369 7.45 -27.77 -28.67
C PRO A 369 5.98 -27.36 -28.79
N ILE A 370 5.73 -26.21 -29.43
CA ILE A 370 4.37 -25.71 -29.74
C ILE A 370 4.13 -25.77 -31.25
N LYS A 371 5.12 -25.34 -32.05
CA LYS A 371 5.18 -25.41 -33.52
C LYS A 371 4.04 -24.67 -34.24
N LEU A 372 3.66 -23.51 -33.71
CA LEU A 372 2.63 -22.63 -34.28
C LEU A 372 3.21 -21.35 -34.90
N GLY A 373 4.50 -21.09 -34.74
CA GLY A 373 5.19 -19.97 -35.37
C GLY A 373 6.69 -19.97 -35.07
N ASN A 374 7.27 -18.78 -34.92
CA ASN A 374 8.71 -18.58 -34.75
C ASN A 374 9.09 -17.73 -33.53
N GLU A 375 8.11 -17.36 -32.69
CA GLU A 375 8.34 -16.58 -31.48
C GLU A 375 8.55 -17.47 -30.26
N LEU A 376 9.11 -16.90 -29.19
CA LEU A 376 9.46 -17.65 -27.99
C LEU A 376 8.41 -17.40 -26.90
N ALA A 377 7.85 -18.46 -26.33
CA ALA A 377 7.12 -18.35 -25.07
C ALA A 377 8.06 -18.68 -23.90
N VAL A 378 7.96 -17.93 -22.80
CA VAL A 378 8.72 -18.14 -21.57
C VAL A 378 7.75 -18.20 -20.41
N ALA A 379 7.76 -19.30 -19.66
CA ALA A 379 7.01 -19.41 -18.42
C ALA A 379 7.96 -19.50 -17.23
N VAL A 380 7.83 -18.59 -16.27
CA VAL A 380 8.61 -18.59 -15.03
C VAL A 380 7.70 -19.03 -13.88
N GLY A 381 7.84 -20.29 -13.47
CA GLY A 381 7.03 -20.90 -12.42
C GLY A 381 7.83 -21.14 -11.15
N THR A 382 7.66 -20.30 -10.13
CA THR A 382 8.35 -20.46 -8.84
C THR A 382 7.49 -21.04 -7.74
N THR A 383 6.19 -20.73 -7.72
CA THR A 383 5.24 -21.30 -6.74
C THR A 383 4.47 -22.48 -7.30
N ILE A 384 4.19 -22.47 -8.60
CA ILE A 384 3.53 -23.54 -9.35
C ILE A 384 4.21 -23.69 -10.71
N ASP A 385 4.12 -24.87 -11.31
CA ASP A 385 4.51 -25.09 -12.71
C ASP A 385 3.34 -24.74 -13.64
N PRO A 386 3.38 -23.61 -14.38
CA PRO A 386 2.27 -23.17 -15.21
C PRO A 386 2.25 -23.84 -16.60
N THR A 387 3.14 -24.82 -16.87
CA THR A 387 3.41 -25.29 -18.23
C THR A 387 2.17 -25.80 -18.95
N ASP A 388 1.41 -26.70 -18.35
CA ASP A 388 0.25 -27.31 -19.02
C ASP A 388 -0.82 -26.26 -19.34
N GLU A 389 -1.04 -25.32 -18.43
CA GLU A 389 -1.99 -24.23 -18.63
C GLU A 389 -1.55 -23.27 -19.75
N VAL A 390 -0.27 -22.91 -19.79
CA VAL A 390 0.28 -22.06 -20.85
C VAL A 390 0.23 -22.78 -22.21
N VAL A 391 0.61 -24.06 -22.27
CA VAL A 391 0.54 -24.86 -23.51
C VAL A 391 -0.89 -24.90 -24.04
N ASN A 392 -1.87 -25.21 -23.18
CA ASN A 392 -3.27 -25.29 -23.56
C ASN A 392 -3.78 -23.93 -24.07
N TRP A 393 -3.43 -22.84 -23.40
CA TRP A 393 -3.83 -21.50 -23.81
C TRP A 393 -3.20 -21.08 -25.15
N LEU A 394 -1.89 -21.32 -25.33
CA LEU A 394 -1.18 -21.01 -26.57
C LEU A 394 -1.78 -21.73 -27.78
N GLN A 395 -2.08 -23.03 -27.62
CA GLN A 395 -2.69 -23.84 -28.66
C GLN A 395 -4.12 -23.39 -28.97
N ALA A 396 -4.93 -23.13 -27.95
CA ALA A 396 -6.31 -22.66 -28.13
C ALA A 396 -6.38 -21.32 -28.87
N ASN A 397 -5.41 -20.42 -28.64
CA ASN A 397 -5.38 -19.07 -29.22
C ASN A 397 -4.49 -18.92 -30.46
N GLN A 398 -3.86 -20.01 -30.93
CA GLN A 398 -3.00 -20.01 -32.13
C GLN A 398 -1.91 -18.93 -32.10
N VAL A 399 -1.33 -18.70 -30.92
CA VAL A 399 -0.23 -17.72 -30.77
C VAL A 399 1.01 -18.25 -31.51
N PRO A 400 1.75 -17.43 -32.29
CA PRO A 400 2.78 -17.89 -33.23
C PRO A 400 4.10 -18.30 -32.55
N ILE A 401 4.03 -19.26 -31.64
CA ILE A 401 5.13 -19.75 -30.83
C ILE A 401 5.79 -20.98 -31.46
N ASP A 402 7.12 -20.99 -31.52
CA ASP A 402 7.91 -22.19 -31.86
C ASP A 402 7.90 -23.19 -30.69
N HIS A 403 8.35 -22.76 -29.53
CA HIS A 403 8.34 -23.56 -28.32
C HIS A 403 8.18 -22.71 -27.05
N LEU A 404 7.75 -23.38 -25.98
CA LEU A 404 7.69 -22.84 -24.63
C LEU A 404 8.96 -23.22 -23.86
N LEU A 405 9.65 -22.24 -23.32
CA LEU A 405 10.73 -22.39 -22.34
C LEU A 405 10.17 -22.21 -20.93
N THR A 406 9.98 -23.31 -20.20
CA THR A 406 9.62 -23.26 -18.78
C THR A 406 10.87 -23.20 -17.91
N VAL A 407 10.93 -22.22 -17.02
CA VAL A 407 12.00 -22.01 -16.05
C VAL A 407 11.44 -22.15 -14.63
N ILE A 408 11.92 -23.15 -13.89
CA ILE A 408 11.52 -23.43 -12.50
C ILE A 408 12.74 -23.46 -11.57
N PRO A 409 12.58 -23.21 -10.25
CA PRO A 409 13.66 -23.34 -9.29
C PRO A 409 14.29 -24.73 -9.30
N ALA A 410 15.57 -24.83 -8.94
CA ALA A 410 16.31 -26.10 -8.94
C ALA A 410 15.66 -27.17 -8.04
N ALA A 411 15.04 -26.75 -6.93
CA ALA A 411 14.33 -27.61 -6.00
C ALA A 411 12.88 -27.93 -6.44
N GLY A 412 12.43 -27.36 -7.56
CA GLY A 412 11.03 -27.38 -8.00
C GLY A 412 10.23 -26.15 -7.54
N PRO A 413 8.99 -26.01 -8.02
CA PRO A 413 8.09 -24.95 -7.60
C PRO A 413 7.56 -25.20 -6.17
N ASP A 414 7.60 -24.18 -5.33
CA ASP A 414 7.04 -24.16 -3.98
C ASP A 414 6.88 -22.70 -3.53
N ASP A 415 5.93 -22.44 -2.62
CA ASP A 415 5.72 -21.09 -2.07
C ASP A 415 6.96 -20.51 -1.36
N ALA A 416 7.88 -21.37 -0.89
CA ALA A 416 9.14 -21.01 -0.27
C ALA A 416 10.36 -21.09 -1.20
N SER A 417 10.20 -21.46 -2.48
CA SER A 417 11.33 -21.61 -3.40
C SER A 417 12.16 -20.34 -3.62
N ILE A 418 11.56 -19.17 -3.36
CA ILE A 418 12.24 -17.87 -3.38
C ILE A 418 12.06 -17.20 -2.01
N GLU A 419 13.01 -17.45 -1.12
CA GLU A 419 12.96 -17.06 0.29
C GLU A 419 13.00 -15.54 0.54
N GLY A 420 13.55 -14.75 -0.39
CA GLY A 420 13.62 -13.29 -0.24
C GLY A 420 14.52 -12.61 -1.26
N ALA A 421 14.85 -11.34 -1.01
CA ALA A 421 15.51 -10.46 -1.97
C ALA A 421 16.80 -11.03 -2.57
N ARG A 422 17.66 -11.64 -1.74
CA ARG A 422 18.94 -12.20 -2.18
C ARG A 422 18.76 -13.35 -3.17
N HIS A 423 17.78 -14.23 -2.92
CA HIS A 423 17.42 -15.32 -3.82
C HIS A 423 16.81 -14.75 -5.10
N ALA A 424 15.88 -13.80 -4.96
CA ALA A 424 15.17 -13.19 -6.07
C ALA A 424 16.10 -12.47 -7.05
N VAL A 425 17.08 -11.69 -6.57
CA VAL A 425 18.07 -11.01 -7.42
C VAL A 425 18.90 -12.02 -8.22
N THR A 426 19.39 -13.08 -7.58
CA THR A 426 20.15 -14.14 -8.27
C THR A 426 19.27 -14.87 -9.28
N TYR A 427 18.03 -15.23 -8.91
CA TYR A 427 17.12 -15.98 -9.76
C TYR A 427 16.68 -15.16 -10.98
N ALA A 428 16.28 -13.90 -10.79
CA ALA A 428 15.92 -12.98 -11.88
C ALA A 428 17.05 -12.80 -12.90
N GLU A 429 18.30 -12.67 -12.44
CA GLU A 429 19.46 -12.59 -13.33
C GLU A 429 19.63 -13.88 -14.16
N ARG A 430 19.47 -15.04 -13.54
CA ARG A 430 19.59 -16.33 -14.22
C ARG A 430 18.48 -16.53 -15.25
N VAL A 431 17.22 -16.27 -14.89
CA VAL A 431 16.08 -16.32 -15.82
C VAL A 431 16.38 -15.46 -17.06
N ARG A 432 16.75 -14.19 -16.89
CA ARG A 432 17.09 -13.31 -18.01
C ARG A 432 18.24 -13.86 -18.85
N ASN A 433 19.31 -14.34 -18.22
CA ASN A 433 20.46 -14.87 -18.96
C ASN A 433 20.11 -16.13 -19.76
N LEU A 434 19.25 -17.00 -19.22
CA LEU A 434 18.74 -18.19 -19.90
C LEU A 434 17.88 -17.80 -21.11
N VAL A 435 16.97 -16.85 -20.94
CA VAL A 435 16.13 -16.35 -22.05
C VAL A 435 16.97 -15.71 -23.14
N ARG A 436 18.00 -14.94 -22.79
CA ARG A 436 18.94 -14.37 -23.77
C ARG A 436 19.72 -15.44 -24.53
N ALA A 437 20.14 -16.51 -23.85
CA ALA A 437 20.81 -17.63 -24.50
C ALA A 437 19.87 -18.30 -25.52
N GLU A 438 18.62 -18.58 -25.12
CA GLU A 438 17.60 -19.17 -26.01
C GLU A 438 17.33 -18.29 -27.24
N LEU A 439 17.22 -16.98 -27.05
CA LEU A 439 17.05 -16.02 -28.15
C LEU A 439 18.27 -15.91 -29.07
N GLY A 440 19.47 -16.19 -28.54
CA GLY A 440 20.70 -16.27 -29.33
C GLY A 440 20.69 -17.45 -30.31
N ASP A 441 20.12 -18.57 -29.86
CA ASP A 441 19.96 -19.78 -30.67
C ASP A 441 18.76 -19.67 -31.65
N GLN A 442 17.88 -18.68 -31.45
CA GLN A 442 16.70 -18.42 -32.28
C GLN A 442 16.67 -16.99 -32.85
N PRO A 443 17.56 -16.64 -33.80
CA PRO A 443 17.69 -15.26 -34.29
C PRO A 443 16.43 -14.72 -34.98
N ILE A 444 15.59 -15.62 -35.53
CA ILE A 444 14.34 -15.28 -36.22
C ILE A 444 13.21 -14.86 -35.26
N ALA A 445 13.29 -15.21 -33.98
CA ALA A 445 12.30 -14.84 -32.99
C ALA A 445 12.34 -13.33 -32.76
N LYS A 446 11.22 -12.66 -33.03
CA LYS A 446 11.11 -11.19 -32.91
C LYS A 446 10.47 -10.75 -31.60
N ALA A 447 9.78 -11.65 -30.91
CA ALA A 447 9.11 -11.36 -29.65
C ALA A 447 9.26 -12.51 -28.64
N VAL A 448 9.06 -12.14 -27.36
CA VAL A 448 8.94 -13.05 -26.23
C VAL A 448 7.54 -12.92 -25.64
N HIS A 449 6.86 -14.04 -25.40
CA HIS A 449 5.59 -14.11 -24.68
C HIS A 449 5.86 -14.60 -23.25
N LEU A 450 5.79 -13.70 -22.27
CA LEU A 450 6.19 -13.96 -20.89
C LEU A 450 4.99 -14.25 -19.99
N TYR A 451 5.04 -15.38 -19.32
CA TYR A 451 4.06 -15.85 -18.33
C TYR A 451 4.76 -15.99 -16.97
N LEU A 452 4.18 -15.39 -15.94
CA LEU A 452 4.75 -15.40 -14.59
C LEU A 452 3.81 -16.14 -13.64
N ALA A 453 4.39 -16.99 -12.79
CA ALA A 453 3.70 -17.66 -11.70
C ALA A 453 4.59 -17.65 -10.44
N GLY A 454 4.52 -16.56 -9.67
CA GLY A 454 5.35 -16.38 -8.49
C GLY A 454 5.04 -15.15 -7.65
N PRO A 455 5.91 -14.84 -6.66
CA PRO A 455 5.78 -13.64 -5.85
C PRO A 455 5.90 -12.35 -6.68
N GLY A 456 5.03 -11.36 -6.42
CA GLY A 456 5.12 -10.03 -7.03
C GLY A 456 6.50 -9.38 -6.91
N GLY A 457 7.18 -9.53 -5.76
CA GLY A 457 8.55 -9.06 -5.59
C GLY A 457 9.54 -9.65 -6.59
N LEU A 458 9.40 -10.93 -6.97
CA LEU A 458 10.23 -11.52 -8.01
C LEU A 458 9.90 -10.94 -9.40
N ALA A 459 8.62 -10.78 -9.72
CA ALA A 459 8.18 -10.19 -11.00
C ALA A 459 8.77 -8.78 -11.17
N LEU A 460 8.71 -7.96 -10.12
CA LEU A 460 9.32 -6.63 -10.06
C LEU A 460 10.83 -6.66 -10.34
N LEU A 461 11.56 -7.51 -9.60
CA LEU A 461 13.01 -7.65 -9.74
C LEU A 461 13.43 -8.21 -11.10
N LEU A 462 12.63 -9.09 -11.69
CA LEU A 462 12.83 -9.63 -13.03
C LEU A 462 12.66 -8.53 -14.09
N GLY A 463 11.55 -7.77 -14.02
CA GLY A 463 11.30 -6.64 -14.91
C GLY A 463 12.41 -5.59 -14.84
N HIS A 464 12.87 -5.25 -13.64
CA HIS A 464 13.98 -4.32 -13.42
C HIS A 464 15.29 -4.73 -14.10
N ARG A 465 15.50 -6.04 -14.27
CA ARG A 465 16.69 -6.59 -14.93
C ARG A 465 16.44 -6.95 -16.39
N TRP A 466 15.21 -6.83 -16.90
CA TRP A 466 14.80 -7.28 -18.22
C TRP A 466 15.25 -6.34 -19.34
N ASN A 467 16.54 -6.37 -19.63
CA ASN A 467 17.18 -5.57 -20.68
C ASN A 467 17.76 -6.46 -21.78
N ARG A 468 18.05 -5.88 -22.96
CA ARG A 468 18.64 -6.58 -24.13
C ARG A 468 17.94 -7.92 -24.41
N THR A 469 16.62 -7.88 -24.48
CA THR A 469 15.76 -8.99 -24.88
C THR A 469 15.09 -8.61 -26.20
N ARG A 470 14.13 -9.40 -26.69
CA ARG A 470 13.27 -8.96 -27.79
C ARG A 470 12.04 -8.26 -27.21
N THR A 471 11.25 -7.62 -28.08
CA THR A 471 9.93 -7.09 -27.69
C THR A 471 9.18 -8.15 -26.88
N THR A 472 8.79 -7.82 -25.66
CA THR A 472 8.22 -8.79 -24.73
C THR A 472 6.76 -8.42 -24.48
N VAL A 473 5.85 -9.35 -24.78
CA VAL A 473 4.46 -9.27 -24.33
C VAL A 473 4.37 -10.01 -23.00
N VAL A 474 4.04 -9.32 -21.92
CA VAL A 474 3.79 -9.95 -20.62
C VAL A 474 2.30 -10.22 -20.48
N TYR A 475 1.97 -11.44 -20.04
CA TYR A 475 0.62 -11.92 -19.88
C TYR A 475 0.20 -11.90 -18.42
N GLU A 476 -1.06 -11.58 -18.17
CA GLU A 476 -1.70 -11.71 -16.87
C GLU A 476 -2.52 -13.01 -16.82
N HIS A 477 -2.45 -13.72 -15.70
CA HIS A 477 -3.22 -14.94 -15.47
C HIS A 477 -4.62 -14.59 -14.98
N LEU A 478 -5.65 -15.14 -15.63
CA LEU A 478 -7.05 -14.79 -15.37
C LEU A 478 -7.69 -15.57 -14.22
N GLY A 479 -6.93 -16.46 -13.58
CA GLY A 479 -7.45 -17.45 -12.65
C GLY A 479 -7.53 -18.84 -13.28
N ALA A 480 -7.56 -19.86 -12.43
CA ALA A 480 -7.45 -21.26 -12.86
C ALA A 480 -8.52 -21.61 -13.91
N GLY A 481 -8.07 -22.05 -15.09
CA GLY A 481 -8.95 -22.45 -16.19
C GLY A 481 -9.57 -21.30 -16.99
N LEU A 482 -9.30 -20.04 -16.61
CA LEU A 482 -9.73 -18.86 -17.36
C LEU A 482 -8.66 -18.38 -18.36
N GLY A 483 -7.44 -18.91 -18.26
CA GLY A 483 -6.37 -18.67 -19.22
C GLY A 483 -5.61 -17.37 -18.95
N TYR A 484 -5.16 -16.70 -20.02
CA TYR A 484 -4.31 -15.53 -19.97
C TYR A 484 -4.82 -14.40 -20.85
N THR A 485 -4.43 -13.17 -20.53
CA THR A 485 -4.64 -11.99 -21.37
C THR A 485 -3.32 -11.24 -21.58
N PRO A 486 -3.02 -10.70 -22.78
CA PRO A 486 -1.88 -9.81 -22.95
C PRO A 486 -2.10 -8.52 -22.14
N ALA A 487 -1.15 -8.16 -21.29
CA ALA A 487 -1.25 -6.99 -20.42
C ALA A 487 -0.38 -5.83 -20.92
N PHE A 488 0.94 -6.02 -21.01
CA PHE A 488 1.85 -4.96 -21.46
C PHE A 488 2.80 -5.45 -22.56
N THR A 489 3.19 -4.54 -23.45
CA THR A 489 4.23 -4.78 -24.46
C THR A 489 5.45 -3.92 -24.16
N ILE A 490 6.58 -4.56 -23.84
CA ILE A 490 7.84 -3.91 -23.50
C ILE A 490 8.74 -3.92 -24.74
N PRO A 491 9.20 -2.76 -25.23
CA PRO A 491 10.18 -2.70 -26.32
C PRO A 491 11.49 -3.40 -25.95
N GLY A 492 12.08 -4.13 -26.92
CA GLY A 492 13.31 -4.91 -26.73
C GLY A 492 14.60 -4.11 -26.61
#